data_AF-A0A0N0PFG9-F1
#
_entry.id   AF-A0A0N0PFG9-F1
#
_cell.length_a   1.000
_cell.length_b   1.000
_cell.length_c   1.000
_cell.angle_alpha   90.00
_cell.angle_beta   90.00
_cell.angle_gamma   90.00
#
_symmetry.space_group_name_H-M   'P 1'
#
loop_
_entity.id
_entity.type
_entity.pdbx_description
1 polymer ?
#
loop_
_entity_poly.entity_id
_entity_poly.type
_entity_poly.pdbx_seq_one_letter_code
_entity_poly.pdbx_strand_id
1 'polypeptide(L)'
;MPRKSHVTVEEAVQSLKNFILYFPTSELPNYSASVWKEISKDLNNKWTHHNVYNNVVQDRRNILNLARQEKGIHIPLLVDEANTKSDNTINNSSVNVSSSESTTSESECAIELYVNERNAPEDVKSMHKGAVKE
;
A
#
# COMPACT_ATOMS: atom_id res chain seq x y z
N MET A 1 -10.45 -13.51 -29.35
CA MET A 1 -9.88 -13.57 -27.99
C MET A 1 -9.38 -12.20 -27.59
N PRO A 2 -9.55 -11.76 -26.32
CA PRO A 2 -8.95 -10.53 -25.81
C PRO A 2 -7.43 -10.55 -25.98
N ARG A 3 -6.83 -9.38 -26.26
CA ARG A 3 -5.36 -9.28 -26.39
C ARG A 3 -4.69 -9.48 -25.03
N LYS A 4 -3.58 -10.20 -25.01
CA LYS A 4 -2.76 -10.37 -23.80
C LYS A 4 -2.13 -9.02 -23.40
N SER A 5 -2.13 -8.72 -22.11
CA SER A 5 -1.42 -7.55 -21.57
C SER A 5 0.09 -7.68 -21.80
N HIS A 6 0.75 -6.57 -22.13
CA HIS A 6 2.21 -6.49 -22.27
C HIS A 6 2.94 -6.49 -20.92
N VAL A 7 2.24 -6.15 -19.83
CA VAL A 7 2.78 -6.10 -18.46
C VAL A 7 2.21 -7.27 -17.66
N THR A 8 3.09 -8.05 -17.02
CA THR A 8 2.70 -9.17 -16.14
C THR A 8 2.17 -8.64 -14.80
N VAL A 9 1.58 -9.50 -13.96
CA VAL A 9 1.11 -9.04 -12.63
C VAL A 9 2.30 -8.65 -11.79
N GLU A 10 3.34 -9.48 -11.81
CA GLU A 10 4.54 -9.35 -10.98
C GLU A 10 5.29 -8.05 -11.29
N GLU A 11 5.45 -7.72 -12.58
CA GLU A 11 6.09 -6.47 -13.02
C GLU A 11 5.27 -5.25 -12.56
N ALA A 12 3.94 -5.31 -12.68
CA ALA A 12 3.07 -4.23 -12.23
C ALA A 12 3.11 -4.05 -10.71
N VAL A 13 3.02 -5.14 -9.93
CA VAL A 13 3.07 -5.12 -8.46
C VAL A 13 4.40 -4.56 -7.98
N GLN A 14 5.52 -5.00 -8.57
CA GLN A 14 6.85 -4.52 -8.20
C GLN A 14 7.01 -3.02 -8.47
N SER A 15 6.50 -2.54 -9.60
CA SER A 15 6.48 -1.11 -9.91
C SER A 15 5.65 -0.32 -8.89
N LEU A 16 4.42 -0.77 -8.59
CA LEU A 16 3.55 -0.11 -7.60
C LEU A 16 4.15 -0.08 -6.19
N LYS A 17 4.90 -1.10 -5.81
CA LYS A 17 5.62 -1.13 -4.53
C LYS A 17 6.67 -0.04 -4.41
N ASN A 18 7.31 0.36 -5.51
CA ASN A 18 8.27 1.47 -5.52
C ASN A 18 7.59 2.82 -5.27
N PHE A 19 6.34 2.96 -5.73
CA PHE A 19 5.53 4.17 -5.59
C PHE A 19 4.45 4.07 -4.51
N ILE A 20 4.58 3.13 -3.56
CA ILE A 20 3.54 2.82 -2.58
C ILE A 20 3.17 4.01 -1.68
N LEU A 21 4.10 4.95 -1.51
CA LEU A 21 3.91 6.19 -0.74
C LEU A 21 2.79 7.08 -1.31
N TYR A 22 2.47 6.93 -2.60
CA TYR A 22 1.35 7.63 -3.24
C TYR A 22 0.00 6.92 -3.07
N PHE A 23 0.00 5.70 -2.51
CA PHE A 23 -1.19 4.86 -2.34
C PHE A 23 -1.45 4.40 -0.89
N PRO A 24 -1.26 5.25 0.15
CA PRO A 24 -1.37 4.83 1.54
C PRO A 24 -2.81 4.55 1.98
N THR A 25 -3.81 5.14 1.30
CA THR A 25 -5.22 5.07 1.65
C THR A 25 -6.07 4.67 0.44
N SER A 26 -7.39 4.56 0.62
CA SER A 26 -8.34 4.33 -0.48
C SER A 26 -8.39 5.50 -1.47
N GLU A 27 -7.98 6.70 -1.06
CA GLU A 27 -7.93 7.87 -1.92
C GLU A 27 -6.71 7.79 -2.84
N LEU A 28 -6.97 7.72 -4.15
CA LEU A 28 -5.93 7.63 -5.17
C LEU A 28 -5.58 8.99 -5.76
N PRO A 29 -4.34 9.18 -6.25
CA PRO A 29 -3.95 10.39 -6.96
C PRO A 29 -4.88 10.69 -8.14
N ASN A 30 -5.17 11.97 -8.39
CA ASN A 30 -5.96 12.38 -9.55
C ASN A 30 -5.28 11.94 -10.87
N TYR A 31 -6.04 11.74 -11.94
CA TYR A 31 -5.56 11.33 -13.26
C TYR A 31 -4.38 12.18 -13.79
N SER A 32 -4.38 13.47 -13.47
CA SER A 32 -3.33 14.42 -13.90
C SER A 32 -2.03 14.33 -13.10
N ALA A 33 -1.98 13.54 -12.01
CA ALA A 33 -0.82 13.43 -11.16
C ALA A 33 0.41 12.87 -11.93
N SER A 34 1.60 13.41 -11.64
CA SER A 34 2.84 13.01 -12.32
C SER A 34 3.21 11.56 -12.05
N VAL A 35 2.81 11.01 -10.89
CA VAL A 35 3.06 9.63 -10.47
C VAL A 35 2.64 8.61 -11.54
N TRP A 36 1.54 8.84 -12.25
CA TRP A 36 1.09 7.93 -13.31
C TRP A 36 2.04 7.87 -14.50
N LYS A 37 2.71 8.99 -14.81
CA LYS A 37 3.76 9.07 -15.83
C LYS A 37 5.05 8.43 -15.34
N GLU A 38 5.36 8.56 -14.05
CA GLU A 38 6.55 7.96 -13.44
C GLU A 38 6.45 6.43 -13.40
N ILE A 39 5.31 5.88 -12.97
CA ILE A 39 5.04 4.44 -13.01
C ILE A 39 5.07 3.92 -14.46
N SER A 40 4.50 4.66 -15.40
CA SER A 40 4.56 4.30 -16.83
C SER A 40 6.01 4.20 -17.34
N LYS A 41 6.90 5.10 -16.90
CA LYS A 41 8.33 5.04 -17.21
C LYS A 41 9.03 3.85 -16.54
N ASP A 42 8.72 3.57 -15.28
CA ASP A 42 9.25 2.42 -14.54
C ASP A 42 8.89 1.08 -15.21
N LEU A 43 7.70 1.01 -15.81
CA LEU A 43 7.24 -0.10 -16.65
C LEU A 43 7.76 -0.06 -18.10
N ASN A 44 8.83 0.69 -18.38
CA ASN A 44 9.41 0.87 -19.71
C ASN A 44 8.39 1.29 -20.78
N ASN A 45 7.39 2.08 -20.40
CA ASN A 45 6.28 2.54 -21.25
C ASN A 45 5.42 1.43 -21.86
N LYS A 46 5.50 0.17 -21.36
CA LYS A 46 4.63 -0.93 -21.78
C LYS A 46 3.15 -0.64 -21.49
N TRP A 47 2.89 0.10 -20.42
CA TRP A 47 1.64 0.78 -20.17
C TRP A 47 1.82 2.29 -20.30
N THR A 48 0.91 2.94 -21.02
CA THR A 48 0.79 4.40 -21.01
C THR A 48 0.29 4.86 -19.63
N HIS A 49 0.54 6.12 -19.25
CA HIS A 49 0.00 6.69 -18.01
C HIS A 49 -1.53 6.48 -17.87
N HIS A 50 -2.28 6.58 -18.97
CA HIS A 50 -3.71 6.28 -19.02
C HIS A 50 -4.03 4.83 -18.64
N ASN A 51 -3.27 3.88 -19.19
CA ASN A 51 -3.43 2.47 -18.85
C ASN A 51 -3.06 2.19 -17.40
N VAL A 52 -1.98 2.79 -16.90
CA VAL A 52 -1.58 2.66 -15.48
C VAL A 52 -2.74 3.11 -14.59
N TYR A 53 -3.24 4.33 -14.79
CA TYR A 53 -4.36 4.87 -14.02
C TYR A 53 -5.56 3.91 -14.01
N ASN A 54 -6.04 3.48 -15.18
CA ASN A 54 -7.22 2.62 -15.26
C ASN A 54 -7.00 1.25 -14.59
N ASN A 55 -5.81 0.66 -14.74
CA ASN A 55 -5.52 -0.64 -14.12
C ASN A 55 -5.38 -0.53 -12.59
N VAL A 56 -4.82 0.56 -12.08
CA VAL A 56 -4.62 0.78 -10.64
C VAL A 56 -5.93 1.19 -9.95
N VAL A 57 -6.67 2.14 -10.52
CA VAL A 57 -7.94 2.64 -9.93
C VAL A 57 -9.02 1.55 -9.88
N GLN A 58 -9.09 0.71 -10.91
CA GLN A 58 -10.02 -0.42 -10.95
C GLN A 58 -9.43 -1.69 -10.31
N ASP A 59 -8.23 -1.60 -9.74
CA ASP A 59 -7.44 -2.71 -9.20
C ASP A 59 -7.48 -3.98 -10.08
N ARG A 60 -7.28 -3.79 -11.40
CA ARG A 60 -7.36 -4.89 -12.36
C ARG A 60 -6.32 -5.94 -12.05
N ARG A 61 -6.75 -7.19 -11.90
CA ARG A 61 -5.89 -8.33 -11.54
C ARG A 61 -5.30 -8.19 -10.12
N ASN A 62 -5.94 -7.40 -9.24
CA ASN A 62 -5.57 -7.18 -7.84
C ASN A 62 -4.15 -6.63 -7.64
N ILE A 63 -3.60 -5.91 -8.64
CA ILE A 63 -2.20 -5.43 -8.63
C ILE A 63 -1.92 -4.45 -7.48
N LEU A 64 -2.87 -3.58 -7.14
CA LEU A 64 -2.70 -2.58 -6.09
C LEU A 64 -2.89 -3.22 -4.72
N ASN A 65 -3.88 -4.10 -4.58
CA ASN A 65 -4.11 -4.80 -3.32
C ASN A 65 -2.93 -5.72 -2.97
N LEU A 66 -2.38 -6.45 -3.95
CA LEU A 66 -1.17 -7.26 -3.77
C LEU A 66 0.03 -6.39 -3.36
N ALA A 67 0.26 -5.25 -4.04
CA ALA A 67 1.35 -4.35 -3.70
C ALA A 67 1.24 -3.80 -2.26
N ARG A 68 0.02 -3.50 -1.80
CA ARG A 68 -0.27 -3.04 -0.43
C ARG A 68 -0.07 -4.14 0.59
N GLN A 69 -0.60 -5.34 0.32
CA GLN A 69 -0.44 -6.50 1.19
C GLN A 69 1.05 -6.84 1.40
N GLU A 70 1.84 -6.83 0.33
CA GLU A 70 3.30 -7.07 0.40
C GLU A 70 4.06 -5.97 1.17
N LYS A 71 3.47 -4.78 1.32
CA LYS A 71 4.01 -3.66 2.09
C LYS A 71 3.40 -3.55 3.50
N GLY A 72 2.51 -4.47 3.88
CA GLY A 72 1.84 -4.46 5.17
C GLY A 72 0.78 -3.35 5.34
N ILE A 73 0.29 -2.78 4.23
CA ILE A 73 -0.74 -1.74 4.25
C ILE A 73 -2.11 -2.42 4.19
N HIS A 74 -2.85 -2.38 5.29
CA HIS A 74 -4.23 -2.88 5.36
C HIS A 74 -5.21 -1.71 5.28
N ILE A 75 -5.90 -1.59 4.14
CA ILE A 75 -6.99 -0.63 3.98
C ILE A 75 -8.30 -1.38 4.22
N PRO A 76 -9.16 -0.93 5.14
CA PRO A 76 -10.51 -1.47 5.26
C PRO A 76 -11.22 -1.32 3.93
N LEU A 77 -11.58 -2.44 3.29
CA LEU A 77 -12.39 -2.41 2.09
C LEU A 77 -13.75 -1.82 2.47
N LEU A 78 -14.03 -0.60 2.02
CA LEU A 78 -15.41 -0.13 1.92
C LEU A 78 -16.03 -0.94 0.79
N VAL A 79 -16.74 -1.99 1.18
CA VAL A 79 -17.49 -2.83 0.25
C VAL A 79 -18.66 -1.99 -0.24
N ASP A 80 -18.50 -1.30 -1.35
CA ASP A 80 -19.65 -0.79 -2.08
C ASP A 80 -20.40 -2.01 -2.63
N GLU A 81 -21.60 -2.28 -2.11
CA GLU A 81 -22.55 -3.28 -2.60
C GLU A 81 -22.94 -2.96 -4.06
N ALA A 82 -22.11 -3.36 -5.01
CA ALA A 82 -22.50 -3.39 -6.41
C ALA A 82 -21.77 -4.52 -7.16
N ASN A 83 -22.55 -5.53 -7.53
CA ASN A 83 -22.27 -6.58 -8.50
C ASN A 83 -21.55 -7.85 -7.97
N THR A 84 -22.28 -8.63 -7.18
CA THR A 84 -22.09 -10.08 -7.06
C THR A 84 -22.20 -10.76 -8.43
N LYS A 85 -21.05 -11.19 -8.98
CA LYS A 85 -21.00 -12.41 -9.80
C LYS A 85 -19.75 -13.21 -9.44
N SER A 86 -19.76 -13.73 -8.22
CA SER A 86 -18.81 -14.73 -7.73
C SER A 86 -19.16 -16.08 -8.35
N ASP A 87 -18.41 -16.50 -9.36
CA ASP A 87 -18.34 -17.89 -9.80
C ASP A 87 -17.24 -18.58 -8.98
N ASN A 88 -17.61 -19.04 -7.79
CA ASN A 88 -16.75 -19.87 -6.93
C ASN A 88 -16.95 -21.34 -7.32
N THR A 89 -16.13 -21.84 -8.24
CA THR A 89 -15.92 -23.29 -8.35
C THR A 89 -14.90 -23.71 -7.28
N ILE A 90 -15.42 -24.27 -6.20
CA ILE A 90 -14.71 -24.91 -5.09
C ILE A 90 -14.07 -26.21 -5.61
N ASN A 91 -12.76 -26.36 -5.46
CA ASN A 91 -12.10 -27.68 -5.48
C ASN A 91 -11.42 -27.91 -4.13
N ASN A 92 -12.14 -28.64 -3.27
CA ASN A 92 -11.60 -29.26 -2.06
C ASN A 92 -10.62 -30.37 -2.45
N SER A 93 -9.41 -30.35 -1.91
CA SER A 93 -8.65 -31.60 -1.70
C SER A 93 -7.96 -31.56 -0.35
N SER A 94 -8.53 -32.36 0.53
CA SER A 94 -8.07 -32.71 1.87
C SER A 94 -6.74 -33.45 1.82
N VAL A 95 -5.79 -33.09 2.68
CA VAL A 95 -4.87 -34.08 3.28
C VAL A 95 -4.74 -33.77 4.76
N ASN A 96 -5.37 -34.63 5.54
CA ASN A 96 -5.32 -34.74 6.98
C ASN A 96 -3.98 -35.36 7.39
N VAL A 97 -3.21 -34.74 8.29
CA VAL A 97 -2.23 -35.47 9.11
C VAL A 97 -2.27 -34.93 10.53
N SER A 98 -2.49 -35.87 11.45
CA SER A 98 -2.86 -35.71 12.85
C SER A 98 -1.65 -35.74 13.77
N SER A 99 -1.87 -35.17 14.97
CA SER A 99 -1.19 -35.41 16.25
C SER A 99 0.21 -34.76 16.42
N SER A 100 0.56 -34.15 17.55
CA SER A 100 -0.01 -34.29 18.90
C SER A 100 0.28 -33.05 19.77
N GLU A 101 -0.75 -32.75 20.56
CA GLU A 101 -0.83 -32.06 21.84
C GLU A 101 0.45 -31.96 22.69
N SER A 102 0.71 -30.77 23.22
CA SER A 102 1.30 -30.58 24.55
C SER A 102 0.90 -29.21 25.08
N THR A 103 0.18 -29.25 26.20
CA THR A 103 -0.33 -28.13 27.01
C THR A 103 0.63 -27.82 28.15
N THR A 104 0.99 -26.55 28.37
CA THR A 104 1.41 -25.95 29.66
C THR A 104 1.66 -24.45 29.40
N SER A 105 0.78 -23.55 29.84
CA SER A 105 0.64 -22.94 31.17
C SER A 105 1.15 -21.49 31.16
N GLU A 106 0.21 -20.57 31.37
CA GLU A 106 0.33 -19.33 32.14
C GLU A 106 1.69 -18.61 32.17
N SER A 107 1.75 -17.46 31.49
CA SER A 107 2.28 -16.24 32.11
C SER A 107 1.79 -15.02 31.31
N GLU A 108 0.99 -14.22 31.99
CA GLU A 108 0.73 -12.83 31.62
C GLU A 108 2.06 -12.08 31.59
N CYS A 109 2.38 -11.42 30.48
CA CYS A 109 3.38 -10.36 30.46
C CYS A 109 2.71 -9.09 29.95
N ALA A 110 2.52 -8.18 30.89
CA ALA A 110 1.91 -6.88 30.77
C ALA A 110 2.44 -6.08 29.57
N ILE A 111 1.52 -5.49 28.81
CA ILE A 111 1.83 -4.37 27.92
C ILE A 111 1.87 -3.12 28.81
N GLU A 112 3.06 -2.76 29.32
CA GLU A 112 3.26 -1.43 29.89
C GLU A 112 3.25 -0.38 28.77
N LEU A 113 2.25 0.49 28.85
CA LEU A 113 2.14 1.74 28.13
C LEU A 113 3.26 2.68 28.59
N TYR A 114 4.26 2.92 27.75
CA TYR A 114 5.17 4.05 27.98
C TYR A 114 4.78 5.23 27.08
N VAL A 115 3.93 6.09 27.64
CA VAL A 115 3.77 7.49 27.22
C VAL A 115 4.98 8.26 27.73
N ASN A 116 5.81 8.80 26.83
CA ASN A 116 6.77 9.83 27.20
C ASN A 116 6.34 11.16 26.60
N GLU A 117 5.59 11.90 27.41
CA GLU A 117 5.26 13.30 27.22
C GLU A 117 6.33 14.18 27.89
N ARG A 118 6.78 15.20 27.14
CA ARG A 118 7.41 16.47 27.56
C ARG A 118 8.88 16.46 28.05
N ASN A 119 9.70 17.25 27.36
CA ASN A 119 10.19 18.52 27.93
C ASN A 119 10.74 19.45 26.84
N ALA A 120 10.13 20.63 26.73
CA ALA A 120 10.77 21.85 26.23
C ALA A 120 11.72 22.41 27.31
N PRO A 121 12.71 23.22 26.93
CA PRO A 121 12.68 24.66 27.29
C PRO A 121 13.06 25.55 26.09
N GLU A 122 12.28 26.60 25.79
CA GLU A 122 12.46 27.99 26.27
C GLU A 122 13.81 28.63 25.84
N ASP A 123 13.70 29.43 24.77
CA ASP A 123 14.13 30.83 24.67
C ASP A 123 15.62 31.21 24.90
N VAL A 124 16.29 31.66 23.82
CA VAL A 124 17.18 32.83 23.87
C VAL A 124 17.16 33.57 22.54
N LYS A 125 16.45 34.70 22.54
CA LYS A 125 16.70 35.91 21.73
C LYS A 125 18.18 36.11 21.37
N SER A 126 18.45 36.35 20.10
CA SER A 126 19.52 37.29 19.70
C SER A 126 19.08 38.13 18.50
N MET A 127 18.53 39.30 18.82
CA MET A 127 18.58 40.48 17.96
C MET A 127 20.04 40.79 17.63
N HIS A 128 20.38 41.12 16.39
CA HIS A 128 21.22 42.29 16.05
C HIS A 128 20.85 42.77 14.64
N LYS A 129 20.21 43.95 14.59
CA LYS A 129 20.10 44.80 13.40
C LYS A 129 21.33 45.70 13.35
N GLY A 130 21.85 45.95 12.14
CA GLY A 130 22.84 46.99 11.81
C GLY A 130 23.51 46.65 10.49
N ALA A 131 23.07 47.14 9.33
CA ALA A 131 23.30 48.48 8.77
C ALA A 131 24.80 48.80 8.58
N VAL A 132 25.30 48.64 7.34
CA VAL A 132 26.31 49.54 6.75
C VAL A 132 26.03 49.66 5.25
N LYS A 133 25.64 50.86 4.83
CA LYS A 133 25.88 51.39 3.48
C LYS A 133 27.24 52.07 3.54
N GLU A 134 28.08 51.88 2.53
CA GLU A 134 28.89 52.92 1.88
C GLU A 134 29.12 52.50 0.43
#